data_AF-A0A6N6S672-F1
#
_entry.id   AF-A0A6N6S672-F1
#
_cell.length_a   1.000
_cell.length_b   1.000
_cell.length_c   1.000
_cell.angle_alpha   90.00
_cell.angle_beta   90.00
_cell.angle_gamma   90.00
#
_symmetry.space_group_name_H-M   'P 1'
#
loop_
_entity.id
_entity.type
_entity.pdbx_description
1 polymer ?
#
loop_
_entity_poly.entity_id
_entity_poly.type
_entity_poly.pdbx_seq_one_letter_code
_entity_poly.pdbx_strand_id
1 'polypeptide(L)'
;MANYLKVCYDRILPRDIRRLAQPSMSIAARMAVLKAKKWPNGSTLRVRFIGGDSGKHNIVKQFVPKWSNHANLKFDFNNASDAEIRISFLDSDGAWSYIGTDCKDIPLNEPTMNLGWQDEGVVLHEFGHAIGLIHEHQNPLGGIKWNKPNVIRDLSGPPNNWDPATIEHNMFKTYDREQINGTSLDKKSVMLYAIPVTWTLDGFQSEPNEVLSATDKKFIGDPINYPLQGGGATELSVIETKATEAEIGLPGEQDLFKFTAKNAGRYTIETEGPTDIVMSLYGPDSQTKLITEDDDSGTDRNAKIVTDLAPGDYYVQVRHYNSAGGTGSYRIKVSK
;
A
#
# COMPACT_ATOMS: atom_id res chain seq x y z
N MET A 1 14.50 14.07 -31.96
CA MET A 1 13.34 13.30 -31.46
C MET A 1 12.83 14.03 -30.22
N ALA A 2 11.54 14.37 -30.17
CA ALA A 2 11.00 15.07 -29.01
C ALA A 2 11.15 14.19 -27.77
N ASN A 3 11.84 14.68 -26.74
CA ASN A 3 11.92 14.05 -25.42
C ASN A 3 10.57 14.25 -24.75
N TYR A 4 9.62 13.35 -24.99
CA TYR A 4 8.37 13.33 -24.26
C TYR A 4 8.67 12.91 -22.82
N LEU A 5 8.27 13.74 -21.86
CA LEU A 5 8.31 13.38 -20.45
C LEU A 5 7.34 12.24 -20.20
N LYS A 6 7.86 11.14 -19.68
CA LYS A 6 7.09 9.98 -19.25
C LYS A 6 6.90 10.07 -17.74
N VAL A 7 5.68 10.25 -17.29
CA VAL A 7 5.36 10.35 -15.86
C VAL A 7 4.43 9.20 -15.47
N CYS A 8 4.87 8.41 -14.50
CA CYS A 8 4.10 7.35 -13.84
C CYS A 8 2.93 7.94 -13.04
N TYR A 9 1.94 7.13 -12.62
CA TYR A 9 0.91 7.59 -11.69
C TYR A 9 0.21 6.52 -10.87
N ASP A 10 -0.33 6.92 -9.73
CA ASP A 10 -1.17 6.07 -8.90
C ASP A 10 -2.64 6.16 -9.34
N ARG A 11 -3.34 5.03 -9.27
CA ARG A 11 -4.81 4.99 -9.32
C ARG A 11 -5.34 4.77 -7.90
N ILE A 12 -6.25 5.62 -7.47
CA ILE A 12 -6.96 5.47 -6.19
C ILE A 12 -8.43 5.14 -6.43
N LEU A 13 -9.03 4.42 -5.49
CA LEU A 13 -10.45 4.09 -5.55
C LEU A 13 -11.31 5.37 -5.41
N PRO A 14 -12.48 5.46 -6.11
CA PRO A 14 -13.35 6.63 -6.03
C PRO A 14 -13.76 7.06 -4.61
N ARG A 15 -13.84 6.09 -3.67
CA ARG A 15 -14.17 6.33 -2.26
C ARG A 15 -13.11 7.13 -1.50
N ASP A 16 -11.86 7.09 -1.96
CA ASP A 16 -10.73 7.74 -1.28
C ASP A 16 -10.44 9.16 -1.75
N ILE A 17 -11.08 9.60 -2.85
CA ILE A 17 -10.94 10.95 -3.42
C ILE A 17 -11.35 12.06 -2.42
N ARG A 18 -12.23 11.74 -1.46
CA ARG A 18 -12.84 12.71 -0.51
C ARG A 18 -12.12 12.84 0.84
N ARG A 19 -11.16 11.98 1.20
CA ARG A 19 -10.51 11.96 2.53
C ARG A 19 -9.22 12.81 2.63
N LEU A 20 -8.91 13.64 1.63
CA LEU A 20 -7.60 14.31 1.46
C LEU A 20 -7.52 15.78 1.99
N ALA A 21 -8.07 16.11 3.16
CA ALA A 21 -7.93 17.47 3.74
C ALA A 21 -7.95 17.39 5.28
N GLN A 22 -6.96 17.89 6.03
CA GLN A 22 -6.67 19.33 6.28
C GLN A 22 -5.18 19.57 6.67
N PRO A 23 -4.59 20.75 6.39
CA PRO A 23 -3.17 21.01 6.70
C PRO A 23 -2.93 21.40 8.17
N SER A 24 -1.99 20.72 8.86
CA SER A 24 -1.39 21.16 10.12
C SER A 24 0.10 21.55 9.94
N MET A 25 0.50 22.69 10.54
CA MET A 25 1.84 23.29 10.36
C MET A 25 2.91 22.68 11.27
N SER A 26 3.98 22.09 10.70
CA SER A 26 5.33 21.95 11.30
C SER A 26 6.30 21.23 10.33
N ILE A 27 7.60 21.45 10.37
CA ILE A 27 8.59 21.24 9.27
C ILE A 27 8.92 19.76 8.93
N ALA A 28 9.45 19.55 7.71
CA ALA A 28 10.03 18.35 7.04
C ALA A 28 9.13 17.56 6.05
N ALA A 29 9.54 17.56 4.77
CA ALA A 29 8.97 16.85 3.59
C ALA A 29 9.32 15.36 3.60
N ARG A 30 8.53 14.39 3.08
CA ARG A 30 8.76 12.93 3.29
C ARG A 30 8.17 11.85 2.32
N MET A 31 8.83 10.68 2.17
CA MET A 31 8.29 9.39 1.63
C MET A 31 7.11 8.86 2.43
N ALA A 32 6.17 8.10 1.87
CA ALA A 32 5.05 7.60 2.66
C ALA A 32 4.41 6.27 2.25
N VAL A 33 3.86 5.55 3.25
CA VAL A 33 2.95 4.40 3.07
C VAL A 33 1.57 4.78 3.59
N LEU A 34 0.51 4.48 2.83
CA LEU A 34 -0.86 4.59 3.33
C LEU A 34 -1.12 3.48 4.36
N LYS A 35 -1.20 3.87 5.64
CA LYS A 35 -1.26 2.94 6.78
C LYS A 35 -2.39 1.92 6.67
N ALA A 36 -3.56 2.35 6.15
CA ALA A 36 -4.73 1.51 5.95
C ALA A 36 -4.67 0.59 4.71
N LYS A 37 -3.70 0.78 3.82
CA LYS A 37 -3.57 0.04 2.55
C LYS A 37 -2.41 -0.95 2.53
N LYS A 38 -1.77 -1.18 3.68
CA LYS A 38 -0.67 -2.14 3.80
C LYS A 38 -1.16 -3.57 3.67
N TRP A 39 -0.37 -4.39 3.00
CA TRP A 39 -0.55 -5.84 3.05
C TRP A 39 -0.18 -6.37 4.44
N PRO A 40 -0.76 -7.49 4.89
CA PRO A 40 -0.26 -8.16 6.10
C PRO A 40 1.23 -8.49 5.96
N ASN A 41 2.02 -8.21 6.99
CA ASN A 41 3.46 -8.44 6.94
C ASN A 41 3.77 -9.94 6.74
N GLY A 42 4.79 -10.25 5.95
CA GLY A 42 5.15 -11.61 5.55
C GLY A 42 4.33 -12.18 4.39
N SER A 43 3.38 -11.43 3.83
CA SER A 43 2.55 -11.89 2.71
C SER A 43 3.35 -12.28 1.48
N THR A 44 2.86 -13.30 0.76
CA THR A 44 3.28 -13.60 -0.61
C THR A 44 2.20 -13.13 -1.58
N LEU A 45 2.49 -12.10 -2.36
CA LEU A 45 1.59 -11.49 -3.33
C LEU A 45 1.71 -12.22 -4.66
N ARG A 46 0.60 -12.74 -5.19
CA ARG A 46 0.61 -13.42 -6.50
C ARG A 46 0.55 -12.38 -7.60
N VAL A 47 1.31 -12.63 -8.65
CA VAL A 47 1.45 -11.73 -9.79
C VAL A 47 1.04 -12.45 -11.07
N ARG A 48 0.16 -11.81 -11.83
CA ARG A 48 -0.33 -12.29 -13.13
C ARG A 48 -0.02 -11.27 -14.22
N PHE A 49 0.37 -11.75 -15.40
CA PHE A 49 0.56 -10.92 -16.58
C PHE A 49 -0.66 -11.02 -17.52
N ILE A 50 -1.19 -9.88 -17.93
CA ILE A 50 -2.28 -9.74 -18.88
C ILE A 50 -1.67 -9.20 -20.19
N GLY A 51 -1.27 -10.12 -21.07
CA GLY A 51 -0.54 -9.78 -22.30
C GLY A 51 0.96 -9.52 -22.06
N GLY A 52 1.60 -8.79 -22.97
CA GLY A 52 3.05 -8.58 -22.99
C GLY A 52 3.85 -9.79 -23.47
N ASP A 53 5.06 -9.55 -23.97
CA ASP A 53 6.00 -10.62 -24.36
C ASP A 53 6.89 -11.07 -23.18
N SER A 54 7.63 -12.15 -23.38
CA SER A 54 8.51 -12.72 -22.37
C SER A 54 9.64 -11.78 -21.93
N GLY A 55 10.09 -10.87 -22.80
CA GLY A 55 11.07 -9.85 -22.47
C GLY A 55 10.51 -8.87 -21.44
N LYS A 56 9.29 -8.35 -21.69
CA LYS A 56 8.57 -7.49 -20.74
C LYS A 56 8.36 -8.20 -19.39
N HIS A 57 7.99 -9.48 -19.39
CA HIS A 57 7.81 -10.25 -18.14
C HIS A 57 9.10 -10.48 -17.37
N ASN A 58 10.21 -10.74 -18.07
CA ASN A 58 11.51 -10.98 -17.46
C ASN A 58 12.04 -9.74 -16.73
N ILE A 59 11.83 -8.54 -17.29
CA ILE A 59 12.17 -7.27 -16.64
C ILE A 59 11.45 -7.14 -15.29
N VAL A 60 10.14 -7.44 -15.24
CA VAL A 60 9.37 -7.41 -13.99
C VAL A 60 9.92 -8.43 -12.99
N LYS A 61 10.08 -9.69 -13.41
CA LYS A 61 10.60 -10.77 -12.54
C LYS A 61 12.01 -10.49 -12.02
N GLN A 62 12.82 -9.75 -12.77
CA GLN A 62 14.18 -9.38 -12.38
C GLN A 62 14.20 -8.31 -11.29
N PHE A 63 13.36 -7.29 -11.38
CA PHE A 63 13.50 -6.10 -10.53
C PHE A 63 12.58 -6.10 -9.31
N VAL A 64 11.38 -6.66 -9.41
CA VAL A 64 10.43 -6.71 -8.28
C VAL A 64 11.01 -7.38 -7.01
N PRO A 65 11.77 -8.50 -7.09
CA PRO A 65 12.35 -9.10 -5.89
C PRO A 65 13.33 -8.20 -5.12
N LYS A 66 13.79 -7.07 -5.69
CA LYS A 66 14.62 -6.11 -4.96
C LYS A 66 13.88 -5.51 -3.76
N TRP A 67 12.56 -5.35 -3.82
CA TRP A 67 11.75 -4.95 -2.66
C TRP A 67 11.81 -6.01 -1.54
N SER A 68 11.74 -7.29 -1.88
CA SER A 68 11.79 -8.41 -0.91
C SER A 68 13.12 -8.51 -0.14
N ASN A 69 14.20 -7.87 -0.61
CA ASN A 69 15.46 -7.79 0.13
C ASN A 69 15.40 -6.82 1.33
N HIS A 70 14.37 -5.97 1.38
CA HIS A 70 14.24 -4.89 2.34
C HIS A 70 12.88 -4.89 3.06
N ALA A 71 11.86 -5.47 2.44
CA ALA A 71 10.52 -5.63 2.96
C ALA A 71 10.22 -7.12 3.15
N ASN A 72 9.53 -7.48 4.23
CA ASN A 72 9.02 -8.83 4.42
C ASN A 72 7.74 -9.06 3.59
N LEU A 73 7.89 -8.96 2.27
CA LEU A 73 6.89 -9.27 1.27
C LEU A 73 7.56 -10.13 0.21
N LYS A 74 6.84 -11.11 -0.32
CA LYS A 74 7.29 -11.98 -1.41
C LYS A 74 6.37 -11.82 -2.60
N PHE A 75 6.89 -12.10 -3.79
CA PHE A 75 6.13 -12.02 -5.04
C PHE A 75 6.17 -13.37 -5.75
N ASP A 76 5.00 -13.95 -5.98
CA ASP A 76 4.85 -15.25 -6.67
C ASP A 76 4.29 -15.03 -8.08
N PHE A 77 5.14 -15.18 -9.08
CA PHE A 77 4.78 -15.03 -10.50
C PHE A 77 4.16 -16.30 -11.07
N ASN A 78 3.04 -16.73 -10.50
CA ASN A 78 2.37 -18.00 -10.82
C ASN A 78 1.21 -17.87 -11.82
N ASN A 79 0.89 -16.65 -12.24
CA ASN A 79 -0.21 -16.38 -13.18
C ASN A 79 -1.59 -16.87 -12.68
N ALA A 80 -1.81 -16.91 -11.36
CA ALA A 80 -3.08 -17.28 -10.75
C ALA A 80 -4.21 -16.38 -11.28
N SER A 81 -5.38 -16.96 -11.53
CA SER A 81 -6.53 -16.23 -12.06
C SER A 81 -7.06 -15.17 -11.09
N ASP A 82 -6.87 -15.39 -9.79
CA ASP A 82 -7.25 -14.53 -8.68
C ASP A 82 -6.04 -13.79 -8.07
N ALA A 83 -4.96 -13.60 -8.84
CA ALA A 83 -3.76 -12.89 -8.38
C ALA A 83 -4.07 -11.48 -7.88
N GLU A 84 -3.44 -11.10 -6.77
CA GLU A 84 -3.56 -9.77 -6.16
C GLU A 84 -3.07 -8.68 -7.12
N ILE A 85 -1.91 -8.90 -7.74
CA ILE A 85 -1.30 -7.94 -8.68
C ILE A 85 -1.47 -8.46 -10.11
N ARG A 86 -2.12 -7.67 -10.97
CA ARG A 86 -2.43 -8.04 -12.35
C ARG A 86 -1.91 -6.97 -13.30
N ILE A 87 -0.91 -7.31 -14.11
CA ILE A 87 -0.11 -6.34 -14.87
C ILE A 87 -0.47 -6.41 -16.35
N SER A 88 -0.97 -5.31 -16.90
CA SER A 88 -1.07 -5.11 -18.36
C SER A 88 0.15 -4.38 -18.91
N PHE A 89 0.32 -4.42 -20.23
CA PHE A 89 1.46 -3.82 -20.94
C PHE A 89 0.99 -2.98 -22.13
N LEU A 90 -0.04 -2.17 -21.92
CA LEU A 90 -0.61 -1.30 -22.93
C LEU A 90 0.22 -0.01 -23.00
N ASP A 91 1.02 0.13 -24.06
CA ASP A 91 1.89 1.31 -24.28
C ASP A 91 1.08 2.63 -24.32
N SER A 92 -0.21 2.57 -24.72
CA SER A 92 -1.13 3.70 -24.77
C SER A 92 -1.74 4.10 -23.42
N ASP A 93 -1.56 3.29 -22.37
CA ASP A 93 -2.21 3.50 -21.06
C ASP A 93 -1.21 3.91 -19.96
N GLY A 94 -0.03 4.40 -20.35
CA GLY A 94 0.96 4.92 -19.40
C GLY A 94 1.59 3.86 -18.50
N ALA A 95 2.20 4.28 -17.39
CA ALA A 95 2.62 3.40 -16.30
C ALA A 95 1.86 3.80 -15.04
N TRP A 96 1.20 2.84 -14.40
CA TRP A 96 0.41 3.08 -13.19
C TRP A 96 0.16 1.84 -12.36
N SER A 97 -0.22 2.03 -11.10
CA SER A 97 -0.61 0.98 -10.17
C SER A 97 -1.65 1.46 -9.16
N TYR A 98 -2.52 0.56 -8.70
CA TYR A 98 -3.33 0.81 -7.50
C TYR A 98 -2.48 0.70 -6.22
N ILE A 99 -2.90 1.37 -5.16
CA ILE A 99 -2.11 1.47 -3.94
C ILE A 99 -2.41 0.32 -2.98
N GLY A 100 -1.44 -0.55 -2.75
CA GLY A 100 -1.51 -1.56 -1.71
C GLY A 100 -2.71 -2.49 -1.86
N THR A 101 -3.45 -2.68 -0.77
CA THR A 101 -4.62 -3.59 -0.72
C THR A 101 -5.81 -3.14 -1.57
N ASP A 102 -5.83 -1.92 -2.13
CA ASP A 102 -6.84 -1.51 -3.11
C ASP A 102 -6.88 -2.45 -4.32
N CYS A 103 -5.77 -3.12 -4.64
CA CYS A 103 -5.70 -4.13 -5.69
C CYS A 103 -6.74 -5.26 -5.52
N LYS A 104 -7.20 -5.51 -4.28
CA LYS A 104 -8.21 -6.53 -3.97
C LYS A 104 -9.62 -6.13 -4.35
N ASP A 105 -9.89 -4.84 -4.44
CA ASP A 105 -11.22 -4.31 -4.78
C ASP A 105 -11.45 -4.21 -6.29
N ILE A 106 -10.40 -4.44 -7.08
CA ILE A 106 -10.47 -4.39 -8.54
C ILE A 106 -10.98 -5.74 -9.08
N PRO A 107 -11.94 -5.76 -10.03
CA PRO A 107 -12.42 -6.98 -10.66
C PRO A 107 -11.28 -7.87 -11.19
N LEU A 108 -11.42 -9.20 -11.05
CA LEU A 108 -10.36 -10.16 -11.37
C LEU A 108 -9.98 -10.20 -12.87
N ASN A 109 -10.85 -9.71 -13.74
CA ASN A 109 -10.63 -9.60 -15.19
C ASN A 109 -9.98 -8.27 -15.60
N GLU A 110 -9.74 -7.35 -14.65
CA GLU A 110 -9.14 -6.04 -14.90
C GLU A 110 -7.71 -5.96 -14.33
N PRO A 111 -6.80 -5.20 -14.97
CA PRO A 111 -5.46 -4.98 -14.44
C PRO A 111 -5.50 -4.13 -13.16
N THR A 112 -4.58 -4.40 -12.24
CA THR A 112 -4.29 -3.56 -11.08
C THR A 112 -3.05 -2.68 -11.27
N MET A 113 -2.34 -2.90 -12.37
CA MET A 113 -1.14 -2.17 -12.77
C MET A 113 -1.00 -2.21 -14.29
N ASN A 114 -0.49 -1.15 -14.89
CA ASN A 114 -0.04 -1.15 -16.29
C ASN A 114 1.40 -0.70 -16.39
N LEU A 115 2.17 -1.35 -17.25
CA LEU A 115 3.53 -0.98 -17.60
C LEU A 115 3.61 -0.72 -19.10
N GLY A 116 3.22 0.49 -19.52
CA GLY A 116 3.32 0.95 -20.92
C GLY A 116 4.75 1.18 -21.39
N TRP A 117 5.70 1.24 -20.46
CA TRP A 117 7.13 1.07 -20.68
C TRP A 117 7.74 0.48 -19.40
N GLN A 118 8.91 -0.15 -19.51
CA GLN A 118 9.55 -0.83 -18.39
C GLN A 118 11.08 -0.69 -18.46
N ASP A 119 11.61 -0.06 -17.43
CA ASP A 119 13.00 -0.14 -16.99
C ASP A 119 13.00 -0.49 -15.49
N GLU A 120 14.17 -0.57 -14.88
CA GLU A 120 14.27 -0.87 -13.45
C GLU A 120 13.50 0.13 -12.59
N GLY A 121 13.68 1.44 -12.84
CA GLY A 121 13.07 2.50 -12.04
C GLY A 121 11.55 2.43 -12.08
N VAL A 122 10.97 2.28 -13.28
CA VAL A 122 9.51 2.21 -13.46
C VAL A 122 8.93 0.98 -12.80
N VAL A 123 9.55 -0.19 -12.96
CA VAL A 123 9.05 -1.41 -12.30
C VAL A 123 9.10 -1.27 -10.79
N LEU A 124 10.20 -0.75 -10.24
CA LEU A 124 10.32 -0.53 -8.80
C LEU A 124 9.32 0.51 -8.29
N HIS A 125 9.07 1.58 -9.04
CA HIS A 125 8.10 2.62 -8.72
C HIS A 125 6.67 2.07 -8.64
N GLU A 126 6.20 1.40 -9.70
CA GLU A 126 4.84 0.87 -9.74
C GLU A 126 4.61 -0.22 -8.69
N PHE A 127 5.63 -1.05 -8.44
CA PHE A 127 5.56 -2.01 -7.33
C PHE A 127 5.64 -1.34 -5.96
N GLY A 128 6.29 -0.17 -5.85
CA GLY A 128 6.22 0.67 -4.66
C GLY A 128 4.77 1.04 -4.34
N HIS A 129 4.00 1.50 -5.32
CA HIS A 129 2.56 1.71 -5.17
C HIS A 129 1.82 0.42 -4.80
N ALA A 130 2.10 -0.69 -5.50
CA ALA A 130 1.44 -1.96 -5.23
C ALA A 130 1.68 -2.48 -3.80
N ILE A 131 2.76 -2.07 -3.13
CA ILE A 131 3.03 -2.39 -1.71
C ILE A 131 2.64 -1.26 -0.74
N GLY A 132 1.97 -0.22 -1.22
CA GLY A 132 1.34 0.82 -0.42
C GLY A 132 2.10 2.14 -0.33
N LEU A 133 3.22 2.29 -1.04
CA LEU A 133 3.95 3.56 -1.11
C LEU A 133 3.18 4.58 -1.95
N ILE A 134 3.30 5.85 -1.58
CA ILE A 134 2.78 7.00 -2.34
C ILE A 134 3.93 7.82 -2.88
N HIS A 135 3.63 8.78 -3.75
CA HIS A 135 4.64 9.66 -4.32
C HIS A 135 5.34 10.53 -3.26
N GLU A 136 6.66 10.64 -3.40
CA GLU A 136 7.51 11.47 -2.56
C GLU A 136 7.09 12.96 -2.61
N HIS A 137 6.62 13.45 -3.76
CA HIS A 137 6.24 14.85 -3.96
C HIS A 137 4.85 15.22 -3.45
N GLN A 138 3.96 14.23 -3.20
CA GLN A 138 2.62 14.48 -2.64
C GLN A 138 2.64 14.64 -1.10
N ASN A 139 3.80 14.93 -0.52
CA ASN A 139 3.91 15.20 0.91
C ASN A 139 3.33 16.58 1.30
N PRO A 140 2.59 16.69 2.42
CA PRO A 140 1.89 17.91 2.85
C PRO A 140 2.73 19.17 3.04
N LEU A 141 4.06 19.09 3.23
CA LEU A 141 4.86 20.26 3.61
C LEU A 141 6.16 20.39 2.84
N GLY A 142 6.41 21.62 2.35
CA GLY A 142 7.55 21.96 1.48
C GLY A 142 7.25 21.89 -0.02
N GLY A 143 5.96 21.87 -0.38
CA GLY A 143 5.45 21.63 -1.72
C GLY A 143 6.20 22.37 -2.83
N ILE A 144 6.44 21.64 -3.91
CA ILE A 144 6.99 22.18 -5.15
C ILE A 144 6.14 23.37 -5.57
N LYS A 145 6.78 24.49 -5.89
CA LYS A 145 6.08 25.65 -6.44
C LYS A 145 5.69 25.37 -7.88
N TRP A 146 4.60 24.64 -8.06
CA TRP A 146 4.16 24.19 -9.37
C TRP A 146 3.81 25.35 -10.30
N ASN A 147 4.38 25.33 -11.49
CA ASN A 147 3.85 26.02 -12.66
C ASN A 147 2.67 25.19 -13.20
N LYS A 148 1.52 25.26 -12.51
CA LYS A 148 0.32 24.46 -12.83
C LYS A 148 -0.06 24.50 -14.32
N PRO A 149 -0.04 25.65 -15.03
CA PRO A 149 -0.32 25.69 -16.47
C PRO A 149 0.59 24.78 -17.32
N ASN A 150 1.90 24.76 -17.04
CA ASN A 150 2.84 23.90 -17.79
C ASN A 150 2.61 22.43 -17.47
N VAL A 151 2.38 22.09 -16.18
CA VAL A 151 2.07 20.73 -15.75
C VAL A 151 0.79 20.23 -16.43
N ILE A 152 -0.28 21.03 -16.41
CA ILE A 152 -1.56 20.69 -17.04
C ILE A 152 -1.40 20.51 -18.55
N ARG A 153 -0.72 21.44 -19.22
CA ARG A 153 -0.47 21.35 -20.67
C ARG A 153 0.24 20.06 -21.05
N ASP A 154 1.30 19.72 -20.32
CA ASP A 154 2.16 18.59 -20.68
C ASP A 154 1.48 17.25 -20.34
N LEU A 155 0.83 17.13 -19.17
CA LEU A 155 0.16 15.88 -18.74
C LEU A 155 -1.19 15.62 -19.42
N SER A 156 -1.85 16.66 -19.96
CA SER A 156 -3.06 16.47 -20.78
C SER A 156 -2.75 15.92 -22.18
N GLY A 157 -1.48 15.94 -22.60
CA GLY A 157 -1.03 15.40 -23.88
C GLY A 157 -0.51 13.94 -23.78
N PRO A 158 -0.25 13.29 -24.92
CA PRO A 158 0.36 11.96 -24.93
C PRO A 158 1.78 11.97 -24.33
N PRO A 159 2.21 10.89 -23.67
CA PRO A 159 1.51 9.60 -23.55
C PRO A 159 0.48 9.52 -22.41
N ASN A 160 0.45 10.50 -21.52
CA ASN A 160 -0.36 10.47 -20.30
C ASN A 160 -1.85 10.67 -20.58
N ASN A 161 -2.21 11.69 -21.37
CA ASN A 161 -3.59 12.04 -21.71
C ASN A 161 -4.51 12.17 -20.48
N TRP A 162 -4.00 12.69 -19.35
CA TRP A 162 -4.77 12.78 -18.12
C TRP A 162 -5.82 13.90 -18.19
N ASP A 163 -6.96 13.65 -17.57
CA ASP A 163 -7.95 14.70 -17.33
C ASP A 163 -7.50 15.64 -16.18
N PRO A 164 -8.08 16.84 -16.07
CA PRO A 164 -7.70 17.80 -15.03
C PRO A 164 -7.86 17.32 -13.58
N ALA A 165 -8.82 16.44 -13.29
CA ALA A 165 -9.03 15.93 -11.94
C ALA A 165 -7.92 14.94 -11.55
N THR A 166 -7.52 14.09 -12.49
CA THR A 166 -6.35 13.19 -12.35
C THR A 166 -5.07 14.01 -12.11
N ILE A 167 -4.85 15.08 -12.88
CA ILE A 167 -3.68 15.96 -12.71
C ILE A 167 -3.70 16.65 -11.34
N GLU A 168 -4.84 17.22 -10.93
CA GLU A 168 -4.94 17.89 -9.63
C GLU A 168 -4.67 16.92 -8.48
N HIS A 169 -5.15 15.68 -8.58
CA HIS A 169 -4.89 14.67 -7.57
C HIS A 169 -3.43 14.23 -7.51
N ASN A 170 -2.85 13.82 -8.64
CA ASN A 170 -1.54 13.18 -8.68
C ASN A 170 -0.38 14.17 -8.55
N MET A 171 -0.58 15.43 -8.98
CA MET A 171 0.48 16.44 -8.99
C MET A 171 0.37 17.43 -7.83
N PHE A 172 -0.85 17.87 -7.50
CA PHE A 172 -1.02 19.06 -6.67
C PHE A 172 -1.59 18.78 -5.28
N LYS A 173 -2.39 17.73 -5.13
CA LYS A 173 -2.88 17.32 -3.81
C LYS A 173 -1.75 16.67 -3.01
N THR A 174 -1.75 16.99 -1.72
CA THR A 174 -0.87 16.38 -0.74
C THR A 174 -1.69 15.60 0.28
N TYR A 175 -1.11 14.55 0.85
CA TYR A 175 -1.77 13.73 1.85
C TYR A 175 -1.74 14.40 3.23
N ASP A 176 -2.70 14.10 4.11
CA ASP A 176 -2.61 14.56 5.50
C ASP A 176 -1.47 13.78 6.21
N ARG A 177 -0.71 14.45 7.08
CA ARG A 177 0.35 13.82 7.88
C ARG A 177 -0.18 12.65 8.70
N GLU A 178 -1.43 12.76 9.12
CA GLU A 178 -2.10 11.73 9.90
C GLU A 178 -2.30 10.42 9.11
N GLN A 179 -2.31 10.48 7.78
CA GLN A 179 -2.58 9.32 6.93
C GLN A 179 -1.31 8.54 6.54
N ILE A 180 -0.13 9.06 6.86
CA ILE A 180 1.15 8.59 6.33
C ILE A 180 2.19 8.32 7.41
N ASN A 181 2.98 7.26 7.26
CA ASN A 181 4.30 7.13 7.90
C ASN A 181 5.32 7.74 6.95
N GLY A 182 6.33 8.51 7.37
CA GLY A 182 7.31 9.02 6.40
C GLY A 182 8.68 9.49 6.90
N THR A 183 9.64 9.67 5.98
CA THR A 183 11.05 10.13 6.17
C THR A 183 11.42 11.40 5.40
N SER A 184 12.36 12.29 5.77
CA SER A 184 12.72 13.52 5.00
C SER A 184 12.81 13.38 3.45
N LEU A 185 12.47 14.41 2.65
CA LEU A 185 12.42 14.39 1.16
C LEU A 185 13.67 13.74 0.61
N ASP A 186 13.49 12.60 -0.05
CA ASP A 186 14.56 11.90 -0.71
C ASP A 186 14.52 12.14 -2.21
N LYS A 187 15.41 13.02 -2.68
CA LYS A 187 15.59 13.31 -4.11
C LYS A 187 16.01 12.08 -4.93
N LYS A 188 16.50 11.02 -4.27
CA LYS A 188 16.93 9.78 -4.90
C LYS A 188 15.89 8.67 -4.78
N SER A 189 14.75 8.91 -4.13
CA SER A 189 13.71 7.89 -3.99
C SER A 189 13.18 7.48 -5.37
N VAL A 190 13.01 6.18 -5.56
CA VAL A 190 12.32 5.67 -6.75
C VAL A 190 10.88 6.19 -6.84
N MET A 191 10.27 6.59 -5.72
CA MET A 191 8.90 7.13 -5.63
C MET A 191 8.80 8.63 -5.96
N LEU A 192 9.91 9.29 -6.31
CA LEU A 192 9.90 10.69 -6.74
C LEU A 192 9.69 10.78 -8.26
N TYR A 193 8.71 11.58 -8.70
CA TYR A 193 8.56 11.90 -10.12
C TYR A 193 9.78 12.62 -10.69
N ALA A 194 10.04 12.36 -11.97
CA ALA A 194 10.84 13.26 -12.78
C ALA A 194 10.06 14.57 -12.98
N ILE A 195 10.56 15.66 -12.41
CA ILE A 195 9.91 16.97 -12.43
C ILE A 195 10.78 17.91 -13.25
N PRO A 196 10.34 18.29 -14.46
CA PRO A 196 11.01 19.30 -15.26
C PRO A 196 11.11 20.63 -14.55
N VAL A 197 12.21 21.36 -14.79
CA VAL A 197 12.33 22.74 -14.32
C VAL A 197 11.22 23.64 -14.86
N THR A 198 10.67 23.33 -16.04
CA THR A 198 9.55 24.07 -16.62
C THR A 198 8.24 23.89 -15.84
N TRP A 199 8.14 22.85 -15.02
CA TRP A 199 6.97 22.57 -14.18
C TRP A 199 7.02 23.29 -12.84
N THR A 200 8.08 24.02 -12.54
CA THR A 200 8.26 24.71 -11.27
C THR A 200 8.54 26.19 -11.46
N LEU A 201 8.23 26.99 -10.44
CA LEU A 201 8.41 28.45 -10.43
C LEU A 201 9.69 28.89 -9.70
N ASP A 202 10.32 27.98 -8.96
CA ASP A 202 11.53 28.22 -8.16
C ASP A 202 12.77 27.48 -8.68
N GLY A 203 12.67 26.85 -9.85
CA GLY A 203 13.77 26.12 -10.48
C GLY A 203 14.01 24.75 -9.87
N PHE A 204 13.11 24.23 -9.02
CA PHE A 204 13.17 22.84 -8.60
C PHE A 204 13.05 21.90 -9.81
N GLN A 205 13.88 20.88 -9.85
CA GLN A 205 13.77 19.80 -10.82
C GLN A 205 14.25 18.47 -10.22
N SER A 206 13.79 17.37 -10.79
CA SER A 206 14.23 16.01 -10.49
C SER A 206 14.27 15.18 -11.76
N GLU A 207 15.19 14.22 -11.80
CA GLU A 207 15.34 13.24 -12.87
C GLU A 207 14.76 11.89 -12.43
N PRO A 208 14.41 10.98 -13.36
CA PRO A 208 14.01 9.62 -13.00
C PRO A 208 15.08 8.93 -12.16
N ASN A 209 14.67 8.29 -11.05
CA ASN A 209 15.56 7.46 -10.24
C ASN A 209 15.42 5.99 -10.67
N GLU A 210 16.53 5.36 -11.03
CA GLU A 210 16.51 4.01 -11.62
C GLU A 210 16.59 2.88 -10.58
N VAL A 211 16.92 3.19 -9.32
CA VAL A 211 17.20 2.19 -8.28
C VAL A 211 16.63 2.61 -6.93
N LEU A 212 16.38 1.63 -6.04
CA LEU A 212 16.01 1.90 -4.65
C LEU A 212 17.10 2.69 -3.92
N SER A 213 16.73 3.84 -3.38
CA SER A 213 17.57 4.69 -2.54
C SER A 213 17.87 4.04 -1.19
N ALA A 214 18.81 4.59 -0.42
CA ALA A 214 19.03 4.15 0.95
C ALA A 214 17.80 4.41 1.85
N THR A 215 17.04 5.47 1.57
CA THR A 215 15.82 5.82 2.29
C THR A 215 14.70 4.86 1.94
N ASP A 216 14.51 4.52 0.66
CA ASP A 216 13.49 3.56 0.19
C ASP A 216 13.63 2.23 0.95
N LYS A 217 14.87 1.73 0.97
CA LYS A 217 15.23 0.46 1.61
C LYS A 217 14.99 0.48 3.12
N LYS A 218 15.42 1.55 3.78
CA LYS A 218 15.25 1.69 5.23
C LYS A 218 13.78 1.85 5.60
N PHE A 219 13.05 2.67 4.85
CA PHE A 219 11.68 3.01 5.15
C PHE A 219 10.76 1.82 4.96
N ILE A 220 10.87 1.07 3.86
CA ILE A 220 9.98 -0.07 3.62
C ILE A 220 10.17 -1.20 4.66
N GLY A 221 11.39 -1.39 5.15
CA GLY A 221 11.74 -2.37 6.18
C GLY A 221 11.59 -1.88 7.62
N ASP A 222 11.09 -0.66 7.84
CA ASP A 222 10.86 -0.10 9.16
C ASP A 222 9.85 -0.94 9.95
N PRO A 223 9.97 -1.07 11.30
CA PRO A 223 9.03 -1.82 12.14
C PRO A 223 7.55 -1.54 11.90
N ILE A 224 7.20 -0.30 11.54
CA ILE A 224 5.80 0.09 11.29
C ILE A 224 5.31 -0.24 9.86
N ASN A 225 6.18 -0.75 8.99
CA ASN A 225 5.88 -1.10 7.60
C ASN A 225 6.01 -2.61 7.39
N TYR A 226 7.12 -3.10 6.81
CA TYR A 226 7.32 -4.51 6.50
C TYR A 226 8.65 -5.05 7.08
N PRO A 227 8.83 -5.09 8.41
CA PRO A 227 10.08 -5.55 9.01
C PRO A 227 10.37 -7.02 8.68
N LEU A 228 11.63 -7.31 8.31
CA LEU A 228 12.15 -8.65 7.99
C LEU A 228 12.21 -9.59 9.20
N GLN A 229 12.37 -9.05 10.40
CA GLN A 229 12.44 -9.81 11.65
C GLN A 229 11.31 -9.39 12.58
N GLY A 230 10.81 -10.32 13.39
CA GLY A 230 9.76 -10.05 14.39
C GLY A 230 8.36 -9.84 13.83
N GLY A 231 8.17 -9.88 12.51
CA GLY A 231 6.89 -9.62 11.84
C GLY A 231 6.06 -10.86 11.46
N GLY A 232 6.32 -12.01 12.10
CA GLY A 232 5.51 -13.22 11.89
C GLY A 232 4.21 -13.18 12.68
N ALA A 233 3.19 -13.88 12.20
CA ALA A 233 1.89 -13.90 12.87
C ALA A 233 1.97 -14.60 14.25
N THR A 234 1.44 -13.96 15.29
CA THR A 234 1.32 -14.54 16.64
C THR A 234 0.20 -15.58 16.67
N GLU A 235 0.50 -16.80 17.14
CA GLU A 235 -0.48 -17.88 17.19
C GLU A 235 -1.51 -17.67 18.31
N LEU A 236 -2.79 -17.81 17.97
CA LEU A 236 -3.93 -17.76 18.88
C LEU A 236 -4.54 -19.14 19.04
N SER A 237 -4.87 -19.46 20.29
CA SER A 237 -5.66 -20.66 20.59
C SER A 237 -7.15 -20.35 20.42
N VAL A 238 -7.90 -21.29 19.83
CA VAL A 238 -9.37 -21.22 19.77
C VAL A 238 -9.93 -21.73 21.10
N ILE A 239 -10.06 -20.83 22.09
CA ILE A 239 -10.52 -21.12 23.46
C ILE A 239 -11.34 -19.92 23.96
N GLU A 240 -12.58 -20.16 24.42
CA GLU A 240 -13.51 -19.09 24.87
C GLU A 240 -12.96 -18.16 25.95
N THR A 241 -12.16 -18.68 26.88
CA THR A 241 -11.83 -17.97 28.13
C THR A 241 -10.46 -17.31 28.15
N LYS A 242 -9.62 -17.53 27.14
CA LYS A 242 -8.23 -17.03 27.15
C LYS A 242 -8.02 -15.98 26.08
N ALA A 243 -7.93 -14.73 26.51
CA ALA A 243 -7.45 -13.65 25.65
C ALA A 243 -5.92 -13.55 25.68
N THR A 244 -5.34 -13.26 24.53
CA THR A 244 -3.92 -12.93 24.38
C THR A 244 -3.77 -11.42 24.53
N GLU A 245 -2.87 -10.99 25.41
CA GLU A 245 -2.52 -9.58 25.59
C GLU A 245 -1.61 -9.10 24.45
N ALA A 246 -1.85 -7.88 23.98
CA ALA A 246 -1.10 -7.24 22.91
C ALA A 246 -1.12 -5.71 23.07
N GLU A 247 -0.32 -5.02 22.27
CA GLU A 247 -0.21 -3.56 22.29
C GLU A 247 0.11 -3.03 20.90
N ILE A 248 -0.64 -2.01 20.46
CA ILE A 248 -0.21 -1.17 19.35
C ILE A 248 0.79 -0.16 19.95
N GLY A 249 2.07 -0.49 19.91
CA GLY A 249 3.15 0.27 20.52
C GLY A 249 3.56 1.51 19.72
N LEU A 250 3.35 1.52 18.40
CA LEU A 250 3.66 2.64 17.52
C LEU A 250 2.46 3.05 16.65
N PRO A 251 2.25 4.36 16.38
CA PRO A 251 1.19 4.78 15.47
C PRO A 251 1.34 4.20 14.06
N GLY A 252 0.31 3.48 13.61
CA GLY A 252 0.31 2.83 12.29
C GLY A 252 0.92 1.44 12.26
N GLU A 253 1.40 0.94 13.40
CA GLU A 253 1.70 -0.48 13.60
C GLU A 253 0.46 -1.32 13.33
N GLN A 254 0.71 -2.54 12.85
CA GLN A 254 -0.31 -3.55 12.62
C GLN A 254 0.20 -4.85 13.21
N ASP A 255 -0.57 -5.41 14.14
CA ASP A 255 -0.31 -6.73 14.66
C ASP A 255 -0.93 -7.77 13.73
N LEU A 256 -0.25 -8.89 13.56
CA LEU A 256 -0.76 -10.02 12.79
C LEU A 256 -0.84 -11.24 13.71
N PHE A 257 -2.01 -11.86 13.73
CA PHE A 257 -2.27 -13.10 14.44
C PHE A 257 -2.63 -14.21 13.48
N LYS A 258 -2.47 -15.46 13.92
CA LYS A 258 -2.87 -16.66 13.20
C LYS A 258 -3.66 -17.57 14.12
N PHE A 259 -4.70 -18.24 13.62
CA PHE A 259 -5.31 -19.38 14.28
C PHE A 259 -5.74 -20.44 13.27
N THR A 260 -5.83 -21.70 13.71
CA THR A 260 -6.35 -22.80 12.88
C THR A 260 -7.79 -23.14 13.27
N ALA A 261 -8.73 -22.98 12.33
CA ALA A 261 -10.06 -23.55 12.47
C ALA A 261 -9.99 -25.05 12.13
N LYS A 262 -10.12 -25.93 13.14
CA LYS A 262 -10.03 -27.38 12.91
C LYS A 262 -11.30 -27.98 12.29
N ASN A 263 -12.45 -27.35 12.53
CA ASN A 263 -13.76 -27.88 12.17
C ASN A 263 -14.62 -26.74 11.62
N ALA A 264 -15.40 -27.01 10.57
CA ALA A 264 -16.36 -26.04 10.06
C ALA A 264 -17.32 -25.55 11.16
N GLY A 265 -17.71 -24.28 11.12
CA GLY A 265 -18.72 -23.74 12.01
C GLY A 265 -18.58 -22.23 12.22
N ARG A 266 -19.39 -21.70 13.12
CA ARG A 266 -19.40 -20.28 13.46
C ARG A 266 -18.28 -19.97 14.43
N TYR A 267 -17.42 -19.02 14.11
CA TYR A 267 -16.33 -18.54 14.96
C TYR A 267 -16.57 -17.09 15.35
N THR A 268 -16.13 -16.73 16.55
CA THR A 268 -16.11 -15.34 17.04
C THR A 268 -14.66 -14.94 17.31
N ILE A 269 -14.21 -13.91 16.63
CA ILE A 269 -12.95 -13.21 16.88
C ILE A 269 -13.32 -11.86 17.47
N GLU A 270 -12.82 -11.55 18.66
CA GLU A 270 -13.14 -10.29 19.34
C GLU A 270 -11.94 -9.71 20.05
N THR A 271 -11.87 -8.37 20.07
CA THR A 271 -10.92 -7.64 20.91
C THR A 271 -11.57 -7.12 22.18
N GLU A 272 -10.75 -6.86 23.19
CA GLU A 272 -11.15 -6.26 24.44
C GLU A 272 -10.10 -5.25 24.90
N GLY A 273 -10.53 -4.21 25.61
CA GLY A 273 -9.64 -3.23 26.20
C GLY A 273 -10.07 -1.79 25.90
N PRO A 274 -9.25 -0.81 26.33
CA PRO A 274 -9.56 0.61 26.20
C PRO A 274 -9.26 1.17 24.80
N THR A 275 -8.53 0.42 23.97
CA THR A 275 -8.05 0.87 22.66
C THR A 275 -9.12 0.70 21.60
N ASP A 276 -9.21 1.67 20.70
CA ASP A 276 -10.13 1.67 19.56
C ASP A 276 -9.51 0.90 18.39
N ILE A 277 -10.06 -0.29 18.09
CA ILE A 277 -9.39 -1.31 17.29
C ILE A 277 -10.20 -1.65 16.03
N VAL A 278 -9.51 -1.72 14.89
CA VAL A 278 -10.02 -2.29 13.64
C VAL A 278 -9.38 -3.65 13.40
N MET A 279 -10.20 -4.64 13.02
CA MET A 279 -9.77 -5.98 12.66
C MET A 279 -10.10 -6.32 11.20
N SER A 280 -9.18 -7.01 10.53
CA SER A 280 -9.39 -7.63 9.22
C SER A 280 -9.08 -9.12 9.30
N LEU A 281 -10.01 -9.96 8.85
CA LEU A 281 -9.87 -11.42 8.84
C LEU A 281 -9.54 -11.93 7.43
N TYR A 282 -8.50 -12.75 7.32
CA TYR A 282 -8.04 -13.36 6.07
C TYR A 282 -8.06 -14.89 6.14
N GLY A 283 -8.33 -15.54 5.00
CA GLY A 283 -8.20 -16.98 4.83
C GLY A 283 -9.31 -17.63 3.97
N PRO A 284 -9.47 -18.97 4.08
CA PRO A 284 -8.51 -19.89 4.68
C PRO A 284 -7.20 -19.92 3.88
N ASP A 285 -6.10 -20.27 4.55
CA ASP A 285 -4.77 -20.57 4.02
C ASP A 285 -4.18 -19.46 3.13
N SER A 286 -4.62 -18.22 3.35
CA SER A 286 -4.19 -17.04 2.60
C SER A 286 -4.13 -15.83 3.52
N GLN A 287 -2.97 -15.17 3.55
CA GLN A 287 -2.78 -13.91 4.26
C GLN A 287 -3.38 -12.71 3.50
N THR A 288 -3.79 -12.89 2.25
CA THR A 288 -4.22 -11.79 1.38
C THR A 288 -5.70 -11.87 1.04
N LYS A 289 -6.31 -13.05 1.09
CA LYS A 289 -7.74 -13.25 0.81
C LYS A 289 -8.59 -12.74 1.97
N LEU A 290 -9.09 -11.50 1.83
CA LEU A 290 -9.95 -10.87 2.83
C LEU A 290 -11.30 -11.59 2.89
N ILE A 291 -11.75 -11.90 4.10
CA ILE A 291 -13.08 -12.44 4.37
C ILE A 291 -14.01 -11.30 4.80
N THR A 292 -13.60 -10.53 5.81
CA THR A 292 -14.37 -9.41 6.35
C THR A 292 -13.50 -8.52 7.23
N GLU A 293 -13.99 -7.32 7.52
CA GLU A 293 -13.41 -6.35 8.46
C GLU A 293 -14.48 -5.88 9.44
N ASP A 294 -14.06 -5.42 10.62
CA ASP A 294 -14.93 -4.83 11.65
C ASP A 294 -14.15 -3.86 12.55
N ASP A 295 -14.79 -2.82 13.09
CA ASP A 295 -14.20 -1.83 13.99
C ASP A 295 -14.93 -1.63 15.33
N ASP A 296 -16.27 -1.71 15.37
CA ASP A 296 -17.02 -1.37 16.59
C ASP A 296 -18.19 -2.31 16.94
N SER A 297 -18.29 -3.49 16.32
CA SER A 297 -19.38 -4.45 16.63
C SER A 297 -19.22 -5.17 17.98
N GLY A 298 -18.12 -4.95 18.69
CA GLY A 298 -17.83 -5.50 20.02
C GLY A 298 -18.28 -4.59 21.16
N THR A 299 -17.69 -4.79 22.34
CA THR A 299 -17.96 -3.92 23.50
C THR A 299 -17.17 -2.62 23.36
N ASP A 300 -17.85 -1.49 23.54
CA ASP A 300 -17.31 -0.14 23.42
C ASP A 300 -16.75 0.18 22.02
N ARG A 301 -15.42 0.19 21.84
CA ARG A 301 -14.73 0.52 20.59
C ARG A 301 -13.90 -0.65 20.07
N ASN A 302 -14.28 -1.86 20.47
CA ASN A 302 -13.60 -3.06 20.09
C ASN A 302 -14.29 -3.70 18.90
N ALA A 303 -13.49 -4.27 18.00
CA ALA A 303 -14.00 -5.03 16.88
C ALA A 303 -14.48 -6.42 17.32
N LYS A 304 -15.48 -6.95 16.62
CA LYS A 304 -16.02 -8.30 16.76
C LYS A 304 -16.47 -8.85 15.42
N ILE A 305 -15.78 -9.89 14.96
CA ILE A 305 -16.13 -10.63 13.76
C ILE A 305 -16.79 -11.95 14.16
N VAL A 306 -18.03 -12.17 13.69
CA VAL A 306 -18.75 -13.44 13.86
C VAL A 306 -19.11 -14.00 12.49
N THR A 307 -18.48 -15.11 12.09
CA THR A 307 -18.65 -15.65 10.73
C THR A 307 -18.47 -17.17 10.68
N ASP A 308 -19.03 -17.81 9.65
CA ASP A 308 -18.87 -19.24 9.40
C ASP A 308 -17.54 -19.50 8.67
N LEU A 309 -16.70 -20.34 9.26
CA LEU A 309 -15.38 -20.68 8.74
C LEU A 309 -15.31 -22.17 8.38
N ALA A 310 -14.65 -22.47 7.25
CA ALA A 310 -14.24 -23.82 6.90
C ALA A 310 -12.94 -24.21 7.62
N PRO A 311 -12.56 -25.50 7.70
CA PRO A 311 -11.26 -25.88 8.23
C PRO A 311 -10.11 -25.24 7.45
N GLY A 312 -9.10 -24.73 8.15
CA GLY A 312 -7.93 -24.08 7.55
C GLY A 312 -7.26 -23.09 8.50
N ASP A 313 -6.18 -22.49 8.02
CA ASP A 313 -5.46 -21.43 8.73
C ASP A 313 -6.04 -20.06 8.40
N TYR A 314 -6.22 -19.22 9.42
CA TYR A 314 -6.77 -17.88 9.30
C TYR A 314 -5.82 -16.86 9.92
N TYR A 315 -5.84 -15.65 9.38
CA TYR A 315 -4.98 -14.56 9.84
C TYR A 315 -5.83 -13.36 10.23
N VAL A 316 -5.52 -12.75 11.37
CA VAL A 316 -6.21 -11.57 11.87
C VAL A 316 -5.21 -10.42 11.91
N GLN A 317 -5.43 -9.40 11.10
CA GLN A 317 -4.68 -8.15 11.19
C GLN A 317 -5.42 -7.21 12.12
N VAL A 318 -4.71 -6.65 13.09
CA VAL A 318 -5.24 -5.72 14.09
C VAL A 318 -4.51 -4.40 13.99
N ARG A 319 -5.24 -3.29 14.03
CA ARG A 319 -4.66 -1.95 14.05
C ARG A 319 -5.51 -0.99 14.87
N HIS A 320 -4.91 0.09 15.32
CA HIS A 320 -5.66 1.19 15.91
C HIS A 320 -6.55 1.86 14.83
N TYR A 321 -7.77 2.29 15.21
CA TYR A 321 -8.67 3.05 14.34
C TYR A 321 -8.01 4.33 13.83
N ASN A 322 -7.54 5.18 14.76
CA ASN A 322 -6.63 6.28 14.48
C ASN A 322 -5.19 5.80 14.18
N SER A 323 -4.95 5.36 12.95
CA SER A 323 -3.60 4.96 12.49
C SER A 323 -2.56 6.10 12.55
N ALA A 324 -2.96 7.37 12.66
CA ALA A 324 -2.07 8.52 12.65
C ALA A 324 -1.23 8.65 13.91
N GLY A 325 -1.88 8.49 15.06
CA GLY A 325 -1.32 8.78 16.38
C GLY A 325 -1.82 7.87 17.48
N GLY A 326 -2.73 6.94 17.19
CA GLY A 326 -3.27 6.02 18.16
C GLY A 326 -2.28 4.91 18.52
N THR A 327 -2.17 4.64 19.82
CA THR A 327 -1.44 3.53 20.43
C THR A 327 -2.24 3.04 21.62
N GLY A 328 -1.94 1.83 22.11
CA GLY A 328 -2.56 1.34 23.33
C GLY A 328 -2.61 -0.17 23.43
N SER A 329 -2.84 -0.64 24.66
CA SER A 329 -2.99 -2.06 24.96
C SER A 329 -4.38 -2.56 24.60
N TYR A 330 -4.45 -3.82 24.18
CA TYR A 330 -5.69 -4.52 23.93
C TYR A 330 -5.48 -6.02 24.18
N ARG A 331 -6.55 -6.78 24.10
CA ARG A 331 -6.51 -8.24 24.13
C ARG A 331 -7.32 -8.79 22.98
N ILE A 332 -6.96 -9.95 22.47
CA ILE A 332 -7.67 -10.63 21.41
C ILE A 332 -7.96 -12.09 21.79
N LYS A 333 -9.13 -12.60 21.44
CA LYS A 333 -9.47 -14.02 21.59
C LYS A 333 -10.23 -14.54 20.38
N VAL A 334 -10.16 -15.86 20.21
CA VAL A 334 -10.91 -16.60 19.21
C VAL A 334 -11.70 -17.70 19.92
N SER A 335 -12.99 -17.78 19.62
CA SER A 335 -13.91 -18.79 20.14
C SER A 335 -14.75 -19.39 19.02
N LYS A 336 -15.38 -20.53 19.29
CA LYS A 336 -16.24 -21.25 18.37
C LYS A 336 -17.53 -21.64 19.08
#